data_AF-A0AAI9TBI9-F1
#
_entry.id   AF-A0AAI9TBI9-F1
#
_cell.length_a   1.000
_cell.length_b   1.000
_cell.length_c   1.000
_cell.angle_alpha   90.00
_cell.angle_beta   90.00
_cell.angle_gamma   90.00
#
_symmetry.space_group_name_H-M   'P 1'
#
loop_
_entity.id
_entity.type
_entity.pdbx_description
1 polymer ?
#
loop_
_entity_poly.entity_id
_entity_poly.type
_entity_poly.pdbx_seq_one_letter_code
_entity_poly.pdbx_strand_id
1 'polypeptide(L)'
;MFRHEIEKYLKKKTKGTDMEWTILRPVAFFENFTPDYLGKVFTTAWKMSLKGKPLQLVATSDIGLFAAAAFMNPEASKNHAFSLAGDELTLDQMSESFQKLTGKKVPTTYWIPVWLMMAAVKELGVMFQWFHDEGYGADIPALKNLNPALKTFEDWLKEDSQFETR
;
A
#
# COMPACT_ATOMS: atom_id res chain seq x y z
N MET A 1 -6.61 12.61 8.42
CA MET A 1 -6.37 13.63 9.46
C MET A 1 -5.97 13.04 10.82
N PHE A 2 -6.64 12.00 11.32
CA PHE A 2 -6.37 11.43 12.65
C PHE A 2 -4.96 10.81 12.85
N ARG A 3 -4.42 10.09 11.86
CA ARG A 3 -3.14 9.36 12.00
C ARG A 3 -1.93 10.28 12.27
N HIS A 4 -1.82 11.39 11.53
CA HIS A 4 -0.73 12.36 11.70
C HIS A 4 -0.73 13.01 13.09
N GLU A 5 -1.91 13.31 13.63
CA GLU A 5 -2.04 13.91 14.97
C GLU A 5 -1.69 12.90 16.07
N ILE A 6 -2.00 11.62 15.88
CA ILE A 6 -1.57 10.54 16.79
C ILE A 6 -0.03 10.43 16.78
N GLU A 7 0.61 10.45 15.61
CA GLU A 7 2.07 10.41 15.52
C GLU A 7 2.71 11.61 16.23
N LYS A 8 2.21 12.83 16.00
CA LYS A 8 2.68 14.03 16.69
C LYS A 8 2.48 13.92 18.19
N TYR A 9 1.33 13.43 18.64
CA TYR A 9 1.02 13.24 20.04
C TYR A 9 2.00 12.27 20.69
N LEU A 10 2.25 11.11 20.07
CA LEU A 10 3.22 10.12 20.52
C LEU A 10 4.61 10.76 20.67
N LYS A 11 5.15 11.36 19.59
CA LYS A 11 6.47 12.02 19.59
C LYS A 11 6.59 13.12 20.65
N LYS A 12 5.52 13.89 20.86
CA LYS A 12 5.49 14.97 21.86
C LYS A 12 5.51 14.42 23.28
N LYS A 13 4.80 13.32 23.53
CA LYS A 13 4.67 12.73 24.88
C LYS A 13 5.87 11.89 25.29
N THR A 14 6.57 11.29 24.34
CA THR A 14 7.77 10.48 24.61
C THR A 14 9.05 11.30 24.69
N LYS A 15 9.03 12.56 24.24
CA LYS A 15 10.19 13.46 24.30
C LYS A 15 10.66 13.65 25.75
N GLY A 16 11.90 13.24 26.04
CA GLY A 16 12.51 13.35 27.38
C GLY A 16 12.13 12.21 28.32
N THR A 17 11.58 11.11 27.80
CA THR A 17 11.30 9.88 28.54
C THR A 17 12.09 8.72 27.95
N ASP A 18 12.14 7.59 28.67
CA ASP A 18 12.79 6.36 28.19
C ASP A 18 11.90 5.56 27.21
N MET A 19 10.71 6.07 26.86
CA MET A 19 9.79 5.40 25.95
C MET A 19 10.24 5.55 24.49
N GLU A 20 10.65 4.44 23.91
CA GLU A 20 10.97 4.33 22.49
C GLU A 20 9.73 4.03 21.65
N TRP A 21 9.76 4.44 20.38
CA TRP A 21 8.67 4.18 19.44
C TRP A 21 9.20 3.93 18.03
N THR A 22 8.46 3.13 17.28
CA THR A 22 8.67 2.95 15.83
C THR A 22 7.34 3.18 15.14
N ILE A 23 7.34 3.98 14.06
CA ILE A 23 6.13 4.28 13.30
C ILE A 23 6.27 3.66 11.91
N LEU A 24 5.29 2.83 11.53
CA LEU A 24 5.21 2.27 10.18
C LEU A 24 4.10 3.00 9.42
N ARG A 25 4.43 3.54 8.24
CA ARG A 25 3.53 4.26 7.35
C ARG A 25 3.37 3.47 6.06
N PRO A 26 2.51 2.45 6.06
CA PRO A 26 2.32 1.65 4.87
C PRO A 26 1.56 2.45 3.81
N VAL A 27 1.91 2.16 2.56
CA VAL A 27 1.27 2.74 1.37
C VAL A 27 -0.07 2.04 1.07
N ALA A 28 -0.57 2.09 -0.17
CA ALA A 28 -1.75 1.31 -0.55
C ALA A 28 -1.47 -0.21 -0.43
N PHE A 29 -2.49 -1.00 -0.12
CA PHE A 29 -2.30 -2.44 0.11
C PHE A 29 -2.59 -3.25 -1.15
N PHE A 30 -1.79 -4.28 -1.40
CA PHE A 30 -2.12 -5.26 -2.43
C PHE A 30 -3.43 -6.00 -2.12
N GLU A 31 -3.77 -6.17 -0.85
CA GLU A 31 -5.00 -6.83 -0.38
C GLU A 31 -6.28 -6.09 -0.75
N ASN A 32 -6.19 -4.85 -1.23
CA ASN A 32 -7.34 -4.18 -1.87
C ASN A 32 -7.72 -4.81 -3.21
N PHE A 33 -6.85 -5.66 -3.78
CA PHE A 33 -7.11 -6.47 -4.95
C PHE A 33 -7.71 -7.82 -4.56
N THR A 34 -9.04 -7.89 -4.58
CA THR A 34 -9.80 -9.11 -4.38
C THR A 34 -10.58 -9.50 -5.64
N PRO A 35 -10.94 -10.78 -5.82
CA PRO A 35 -11.76 -11.22 -6.96
C PRO A 35 -13.22 -10.75 -6.89
N ASP A 36 -13.64 -10.19 -5.75
CA ASP A 36 -15.00 -9.73 -5.49
C ASP A 36 -15.32 -8.36 -6.14
N TYR A 37 -16.47 -7.79 -5.79
CA TYR A 37 -16.89 -6.49 -6.31
C TYR A 37 -16.06 -5.31 -5.79
N LEU A 38 -15.57 -5.36 -4.55
CA LEU A 38 -14.75 -4.30 -3.97
C LEU A 38 -13.39 -4.21 -4.65
N GLY A 39 -12.76 -5.35 -4.97
CA GLY A 39 -11.52 -5.36 -5.75
C GLY A 39 -11.71 -4.76 -7.14
N LYS A 40 -12.85 -5.03 -7.81
CA LYS A 40 -13.21 -4.40 -9.10
C LYS A 40 -13.43 -2.89 -8.98
N VAL A 41 -14.01 -2.43 -7.87
CA VAL A 41 -14.17 -0.99 -7.60
C VAL A 41 -12.80 -0.35 -7.42
N PHE A 42 -11.90 -0.97 -6.67
CA PHE A 42 -10.55 -0.46 -6.42
C PHE A 42 -9.74 -0.33 -7.72
N THR A 43 -9.70 -1.37 -8.56
CA THR A 43 -9.00 -1.34 -9.87
C THR A 43 -9.57 -0.25 -10.79
N THR A 44 -10.88 -0.07 -10.78
CA THR A 44 -11.57 0.96 -11.57
C THR A 44 -11.26 2.37 -11.04
N ALA A 45 -11.27 2.55 -9.71
CA ALA A 45 -10.94 3.81 -9.05
C ALA A 45 -9.48 4.22 -9.29
N TRP A 46 -8.55 3.26 -9.23
CA TRP A 46 -7.15 3.47 -9.64
C TRP A 46 -7.12 3.99 -11.08
N LYS A 47 -7.71 3.26 -12.03
CA LYS A 47 -7.71 3.62 -13.46
C LYS A 47 -8.16 5.05 -13.69
N MET A 48 -9.24 5.45 -13.02
CA MET A 48 -9.84 6.77 -13.17
C MET A 48 -9.00 7.88 -12.55
N SER A 49 -8.42 7.63 -11.37
CA SER A 49 -7.81 8.67 -10.55
C SER A 49 -6.35 8.92 -10.90
N LEU A 50 -5.58 7.84 -11.13
CA LEU A 50 -4.14 7.95 -11.36
C LEU A 50 -3.77 8.22 -12.82
N LYS A 51 -4.67 7.95 -13.78
CA LYS A 51 -4.50 8.29 -15.21
C LYS A 51 -3.12 7.92 -15.78
N GLY A 52 -2.60 6.76 -15.39
CA GLY A 52 -1.29 6.25 -15.85
C GLY A 52 -0.11 6.55 -14.93
N LYS A 53 -0.30 7.30 -13.84
CA LYS A 53 0.73 7.45 -12.79
C LYS A 53 0.93 6.14 -12.01
N PRO A 54 2.17 5.86 -11.57
CA PRO A 54 2.44 4.73 -10.71
C PRO A 54 1.85 4.92 -9.31
N LEU A 55 1.60 3.81 -8.62
CA LEU A 55 1.18 3.76 -7.23
C LEU A 55 2.13 2.85 -6.48
N GLN A 56 2.59 3.29 -5.32
CA GLN A 56 3.32 2.43 -4.40
C GLN A 56 2.34 1.56 -3.61
N LEU A 57 2.64 0.27 -3.55
CA LEU A 57 1.82 -0.73 -2.86
C LEU A 57 2.68 -1.62 -1.96
N VAL A 58 2.06 -2.20 -0.93
CA VAL A 58 2.71 -3.11 0.02
C VAL A 58 1.80 -4.28 0.37
N ALA A 59 2.38 -5.45 0.62
CA ALA A 59 1.66 -6.58 1.18
C ALA A 59 1.42 -6.36 2.67
N THR A 60 0.24 -6.70 3.17
CA THR A 60 -0.03 -6.64 4.62
C THR A 60 0.86 -7.61 5.40
N SER A 61 1.25 -8.73 4.79
CA SER A 61 2.23 -9.68 5.34
C SER A 61 3.59 -9.02 5.61
N ASP A 62 4.07 -8.17 4.68
CA ASP A 62 5.32 -7.42 4.85
C ASP A 62 5.24 -6.37 5.96
N ILE A 63 4.09 -5.72 6.16
CA ILE A 63 3.89 -4.80 7.29
C ILE A 63 4.11 -5.55 8.61
N GLY A 64 3.60 -6.78 8.71
CA GLY A 64 3.83 -7.65 9.87
C GLY A 64 5.29 -8.00 10.07
N LEU A 65 6.02 -8.31 8.98
CA LEU A 65 7.46 -8.60 9.03
C LEU A 65 8.27 -7.39 9.51
N PHE A 66 7.99 -6.19 8.98
CA PHE A 66 8.66 -4.97 9.44
C PHE A 66 8.32 -4.62 10.90
N ALA A 67 7.08 -4.84 11.32
CA ALA A 67 6.69 -4.66 12.72
C ALA A 67 7.45 -5.63 13.64
N ALA A 68 7.52 -6.91 13.29
CA ALA A 68 8.29 -7.90 14.04
C ALA A 68 9.79 -7.56 14.07
N ALA A 69 10.36 -7.17 12.93
CA ALA A 69 11.77 -6.75 12.83
C ALA A 69 12.07 -5.54 13.72
N ALA A 70 11.16 -4.56 13.79
CA ALA A 70 11.31 -3.40 14.66
C ALA A 70 11.37 -3.78 16.15
N PHE A 71 10.63 -4.81 16.57
CA PHE A 71 10.70 -5.34 17.94
C PHE A 71 11.93 -6.20 18.19
N MET A 72 12.39 -6.97 17.20
CA MET A 72 13.57 -7.84 17.33
C MET A 72 14.89 -7.05 17.28
N ASN A 73 14.91 -5.89 16.63
CA ASN A 73 16.04 -4.98 16.61
C ASN A 73 15.62 -3.54 16.93
N PRO A 74 15.32 -3.23 18.21
CA PRO A 74 14.87 -1.92 18.63
C PRO A 74 15.91 -0.83 18.36
N GLU A 75 17.20 -1.10 18.55
CA GLU A 75 18.27 -0.12 18.36
C GLU A 75 18.32 0.44 16.93
N ALA A 76 18.06 -0.39 15.92
CA ALA A 76 18.01 0.04 14.53
C ALA A 76 16.72 0.79 14.15
N SER A 77 15.65 0.64 14.95
CA SER A 77 14.29 1.07 14.59
C SER A 77 13.73 2.16 15.50
N LYS A 78 14.33 2.36 16.67
CA LYS A 78 13.85 3.26 17.70
C LYS A 78 13.84 4.71 17.24
N ASN A 79 12.77 5.39 17.63
CA ASN A 79 12.49 6.79 17.33
C ASN A 79 12.52 7.11 15.83
N HIS A 80 12.24 6.11 14.98
CA HIS A 80 12.19 6.26 13.53
C HIS A 80 10.78 6.01 12.97
N ALA A 81 10.48 6.71 11.88
CA ALA A 81 9.27 6.49 11.11
C ALA A 81 9.66 5.99 9.71
N PHE A 82 9.15 4.83 9.32
CA PHE A 82 9.43 4.19 8.04
C PHE A 82 8.20 4.22 7.15
N SER A 83 8.35 4.72 5.92
CA SER A 83 7.35 4.53 4.87
C SER A 83 7.57 3.15 4.25
N LEU A 84 6.52 2.34 4.13
CA LEU A 84 6.64 0.95 3.65
C LEU A 84 5.94 0.78 2.31
N ALA A 85 6.70 0.41 1.28
CA ALA A 85 6.23 -0.02 -0.03
C ALA A 85 7.04 -1.25 -0.49
N GLY A 86 6.36 -2.24 -1.05
CA GLY A 86 7.00 -3.42 -1.66
C GLY A 86 7.23 -3.26 -3.17
N ASP A 87 6.35 -2.53 -3.84
CA ASP A 87 6.42 -2.31 -5.28
C ASP A 87 5.84 -0.94 -5.68
N GLU A 88 6.21 -0.48 -6.87
CA GLU A 88 5.70 0.75 -7.47
C GLU A 88 5.34 0.50 -8.94
N LEU A 89 4.04 0.47 -9.24
CA LEU A 89 3.53 0.04 -10.53
C LEU A 89 2.48 0.99 -11.05
N THR A 90 2.40 1.15 -12.37
CA THR A 90 1.21 1.67 -13.05
C THR A 90 0.14 0.59 -13.14
N LEU A 91 -1.11 0.98 -13.41
CA LEU A 91 -2.19 0.01 -13.60
C LEU A 91 -1.92 -0.93 -14.80
N ASP A 92 -1.26 -0.42 -15.84
CA ASP A 92 -0.94 -1.20 -17.04
C ASP A 92 0.13 -2.26 -16.72
N GLN A 93 1.21 -1.88 -16.03
CA GLN A 93 2.23 -2.84 -15.56
C GLN A 93 1.63 -3.90 -14.62
N MET A 94 0.78 -3.48 -13.68
CA MET A 94 0.07 -4.41 -12.80
C MET A 94 -0.82 -5.37 -13.62
N SER A 95 -1.51 -4.84 -14.64
CA SER A 95 -2.38 -5.64 -15.51
C SER A 95 -1.61 -6.66 -16.35
N GLU A 96 -0.43 -6.29 -16.85
CA GLU A 96 0.47 -7.19 -17.57
C GLU A 96 0.97 -8.32 -16.67
N SER A 97 1.48 -8.00 -15.46
CA SER A 97 1.92 -9.00 -14.49
C SER A 97 0.76 -9.92 -14.06
N PHE A 98 -0.43 -9.37 -13.82
CA PHE A 98 -1.61 -10.15 -13.49
C PHE A 98 -2.01 -11.10 -14.62
N GLN A 99 -2.01 -10.63 -15.87
CA GLN A 99 -2.35 -11.46 -17.03
C GLN A 99 -1.30 -12.55 -17.27
N LYS A 100 -0.01 -12.23 -17.13
CA LYS A 100 1.10 -13.18 -17.23
C LYS A 100 0.95 -14.32 -16.24
N LEU A 101 0.56 -14.03 -15.00
CA LEU A 101 0.50 -15.02 -13.91
C LEU A 101 -0.84 -15.74 -13.80
N THR A 102 -1.96 -15.13 -14.16
CA THR A 102 -3.30 -15.75 -14.02
C THR A 102 -3.91 -16.18 -15.36
N GLY A 103 -3.37 -15.70 -16.48
CA GLY A 103 -3.97 -15.85 -17.81
C GLY A 103 -5.26 -15.03 -18.02
N LYS A 104 -5.71 -14.27 -17.01
CA LYS A 104 -6.96 -13.50 -17.02
C LYS A 104 -6.65 -12.00 -17.05
N LYS A 105 -7.60 -11.19 -17.55
CA LYS A 105 -7.51 -9.73 -17.44
C LYS A 105 -7.85 -9.30 -16.02
N VAL A 106 -7.23 -8.21 -15.55
CA VAL A 106 -7.56 -7.60 -14.25
C VAL A 106 -9.06 -7.30 -14.20
N PRO A 107 -9.77 -7.75 -13.15
CA PRO A 107 -11.20 -7.53 -13.04
C PRO A 107 -11.47 -6.04 -12.78
N THR A 108 -12.37 -5.45 -13.56
CA THR A 108 -12.83 -4.04 -13.43
C THR A 108 -14.36 -3.99 -13.45
N THR A 109 -14.93 -2.82 -13.16
CA THR A 109 -16.38 -2.57 -13.19
C THR A 109 -16.70 -1.25 -13.88
N TYR A 110 -17.98 -0.90 -13.94
CA TYR A 110 -18.43 0.34 -14.59
C TYR A 110 -17.94 1.57 -13.84
N TRP A 111 -17.45 2.57 -14.58
CA TRP A 111 -16.85 3.77 -14.01
C TRP A 111 -17.86 4.71 -13.33
N ILE A 112 -19.11 4.77 -13.82
CA ILE A 112 -20.17 5.64 -13.28
C ILE A 112 -20.49 5.34 -11.80
N PRO A 113 -20.80 4.09 -11.39
CA PRO A 113 -21.08 3.80 -9.99
C PRO A 113 -19.85 4.03 -9.10
N VAL A 114 -18.65 3.76 -9.59
CA VAL A 114 -17.40 4.03 -8.86
C VAL A 114 -17.19 5.53 -8.67
N TRP A 115 -17.43 6.34 -9.70
CA TRP A 115 -17.37 7.79 -9.61
C TRP A 115 -18.35 8.36 -8.58
N LEU A 116 -19.60 7.90 -8.62
CA LEU A 116 -20.62 8.28 -7.63
C LEU A 116 -20.21 7.89 -6.22
N MET A 117 -19.65 6.68 -6.04
CA MET A 117 -19.15 6.21 -4.75
C MET A 117 -18.00 7.08 -4.24
N MET A 118 -17.01 7.41 -5.08
CA MET A 118 -15.89 8.28 -4.69
C MET A 118 -16.35 9.70 -4.36
N ALA A 119 -17.38 10.21 -5.05
CA ALA A 119 -17.98 11.50 -4.76
C ALA A 119 -18.79 11.49 -3.43
N ALA A 120 -19.49 10.39 -3.15
CA ALA A 120 -20.27 10.23 -1.91
C ALA A 120 -19.39 9.96 -0.68
N VAL A 121 -18.32 9.16 -0.85
CA VAL A 121 -17.39 8.80 0.22
C VAL A 121 -16.16 9.70 0.14
N LYS A 122 -16.27 10.86 0.78
CA LYS A 122 -15.26 11.93 0.74
C LYS A 122 -13.85 11.45 1.08
N GLU A 123 -13.70 10.49 2.00
CA GLU A 123 -12.39 9.93 2.37
C GLU A 123 -11.73 9.15 1.23
N LEU A 124 -12.50 8.36 0.48
CA LEU A 124 -12.02 7.61 -0.68
C LEU A 124 -11.60 8.55 -1.81
N GLY A 125 -12.44 9.55 -2.12
CA GLY A 125 -12.11 10.55 -3.14
C GLY A 125 -10.85 11.34 -2.82
N VAL A 126 -10.69 11.81 -1.57
CA VAL A 126 -9.50 12.54 -1.12
C VAL A 126 -8.25 11.65 -1.16
N MET A 127 -8.36 10.38 -0.79
CA MET A 127 -7.24 9.44 -0.82
C MET A 127 -6.72 9.24 -2.26
N PHE A 128 -7.61 8.97 -3.21
CA PHE A 128 -7.22 8.78 -4.61
C PHE A 128 -6.72 10.08 -5.26
N GLN A 129 -7.26 11.23 -4.87
CA GLN A 129 -6.73 12.52 -5.31
C GLN A 129 -5.32 12.76 -4.77
N TRP A 130 -5.08 12.45 -3.50
CA TRP A 130 -3.74 12.54 -2.90
C TRP A 130 -2.75 11.56 -3.56
N PHE A 131 -3.18 10.34 -3.93
CA PHE A 131 -2.35 9.41 -4.72
C PHE A 131 -1.91 10.02 -6.06
N HIS A 132 -2.79 10.79 -6.71
CA HIS A 132 -2.47 11.45 -7.96
C HIS A 132 -1.57 12.68 -7.76
N ASP A 133 -1.85 13.50 -6.75
CA ASP A 133 -1.23 14.82 -6.61
C ASP A 133 0.13 14.77 -5.89
N GLU A 134 0.26 13.95 -4.85
CA GLU A 134 1.52 13.82 -4.08
C GLU A 134 2.15 12.44 -4.21
N GLY A 135 1.34 11.38 -4.22
CA GLY A 135 1.84 10.01 -4.22
C GLY A 135 2.58 9.65 -2.92
N TYR A 136 3.07 8.42 -2.85
CA TYR A 136 3.89 7.97 -1.73
C TYR A 136 5.38 8.14 -2.05
N GLY A 137 6.19 8.35 -1.02
CA GLY A 137 7.65 8.54 -1.14
C GLY A 137 8.45 7.50 -0.35
N ALA A 138 8.04 6.23 -0.38
CA ALA A 138 8.79 5.16 0.25
C ALA A 138 10.02 4.78 -0.61
N ASP A 139 11.15 4.54 0.04
CA ASP A 139 12.41 4.11 -0.59
C ASP A 139 12.45 2.57 -0.68
N ILE A 140 11.88 2.03 -1.76
CA ILE A 140 11.81 0.58 -1.97
C ILE A 140 13.20 -0.08 -1.98
N PRO A 141 14.24 0.47 -2.65
CA PRO A 141 15.60 -0.07 -2.54
C PRO A 141 16.12 -0.18 -1.11
N ALA A 142 15.94 0.86 -0.28
CA ALA A 142 16.34 0.80 1.12
C ALA A 142 15.55 -0.25 1.91
N LEU A 143 14.24 -0.38 1.65
CA LEU A 143 13.40 -1.40 2.28
C LEU A 143 13.80 -2.82 1.88
N LYS A 144 14.17 -3.05 0.62
CA LYS A 144 14.69 -4.36 0.16
C LYS A 144 16.03 -4.71 0.80
N ASN A 145 16.88 -3.73 1.08
CA ASN A 145 18.11 -3.96 1.83
C ASN A 145 17.84 -4.38 3.28
N LEU A 146 16.77 -3.85 3.89
CA LEU A 146 16.34 -4.21 5.24
C LEU A 146 15.64 -5.57 5.29
N ASN A 147 14.79 -5.85 4.30
CA ASN A 147 14.11 -7.12 4.13
C ASN A 147 14.19 -7.60 2.68
N PRO A 148 15.15 -8.48 2.34
CA PRO A 148 15.28 -9.03 0.99
C PRO A 148 14.06 -9.83 0.53
N ALA A 149 13.20 -10.27 1.45
CA ALA A 149 11.97 -10.99 1.16
C ALA A 149 10.75 -10.07 0.94
N LEU A 150 10.96 -8.74 0.88
CA LEU A 150 9.92 -7.77 0.60
C LEU A 150 9.24 -8.07 -0.75
N LYS A 151 7.92 -8.29 -0.71
CA LYS A 151 7.18 -8.82 -1.85
C LYS A 151 6.96 -7.77 -2.92
N THR A 152 7.26 -8.16 -4.16
CA THR A 152 6.72 -7.46 -5.34
C THR A 152 5.26 -7.82 -5.54
N PHE A 153 4.56 -7.12 -6.45
CA PHE A 153 3.19 -7.51 -6.79
C PHE A 153 3.11 -8.95 -7.33
N GLU A 154 4.11 -9.40 -8.11
CA GLU A 154 4.13 -10.77 -8.63
C GLU A 154 4.31 -11.82 -7.52
N ASP A 155 5.12 -11.53 -6.50
CA ASP A 155 5.34 -12.43 -5.36
C ASP A 155 4.07 -12.53 -4.50
N TRP A 156 3.48 -11.36 -4.17
CA TRP A 156 2.21 -11.31 -3.44
C TRP A 156 1.09 -12.05 -4.20
N LEU A 157 1.01 -11.90 -5.53
CA LEU A 157 -0.02 -12.55 -6.33
C LEU A 157 0.06 -14.08 -6.23
N LYS A 158 1.26 -14.65 -6.14
CA LYS A 158 1.48 -16.11 -6.04
C LYS A 158 1.29 -16.64 -4.63
N GLU A 159 1.66 -15.89 -3.62
CA GLU A 159 1.77 -16.39 -2.24
C GLU A 159 0.55 -16.03 -1.37
N ASP A 160 0.04 -14.81 -1.51
CA ASP A 160 -0.89 -14.21 -0.54
C ASP A 160 -2.26 -13.89 -1.14
N SER A 161 -2.35 -13.78 -2.47
CA SER A 161 -3.57 -13.33 -3.12
C SER A 161 -4.68 -14.39 -3.12
N GLN A 162 -5.92 -13.92 -3.27
CA GLN A 162 -7.09 -14.79 -3.46
C GLN A 162 -7.30 -15.18 -4.93
N PHE A 163 -6.40 -14.81 -5.82
CA PHE A 163 -6.49 -15.13 -7.24
C PHE A 163 -5.80 -16.46 -7.54
N GLU A 164 -6.43 -17.27 -8.39
CA GLU A 164 -5.78 -18.47 -8.93
C GLU A 164 -4.69 -18.05 -9.91
N THR A 165 -3.43 -18.31 -9.56
CA THR A 165 -2.29 -18.24 -10.48
C THR A 165 -2.17 -19.53 -11.28
N ARG A 166 -1.63 -19.42 -12.50
CA ARG A 166 -1.41 -20.52 -13.43
C ARG A 166 -0.21 -21.39 -13.04
#